data_AF-K9WSM0-F1
#
_entry.id   AF-K9WSM0-F1
#
_cell.length_a   1.000
_cell.length_b   1.000
_cell.length_c   1.000
_cell.angle_alpha   90.00
_cell.angle_beta   90.00
_cell.angle_gamma   90.00
#
_symmetry.space_group_name_H-M   'P 1'
#
loop_
_entity.id
_entity.type
_entity.pdbx_description
1 polymer ?
#
loop_
_entity_poly.entity_id
_entity_poly.type
_entity_poly.pdbx_seq_one_letter_code
_entity_poly.pdbx_strand_id
1 'polypeptide(L)' 'MLAHRIETTVKDDRTLTLENLPFTSGEQVEVIILSRPRKISEQNKYPFRGFPVQYIEPTEPIAQEDWEAAQGLC' A
#
# COMPACT_ATOMS: atom_id res chain seq x y z
N MET A 1 12.89 -12.42 25.03
CA MET A 1 11.42 -12.58 24.98
C MET A 1 11.06 -13.35 23.73
N LEU A 2 10.28 -14.43 23.87
CA LEU A 2 9.61 -15.09 22.75
C LEU A 2 8.24 -14.44 22.59
N ALA A 3 7.93 -13.96 21.39
CA ALA A 3 6.67 -13.28 21.11
C ALA A 3 5.93 -14.01 19.98
N HIS A 4 4.71 -14.48 20.27
CA HIS A 4 3.81 -14.99 19.26
C HIS A 4 2.89 -13.87 18.78
N ARG A 5 2.89 -13.59 17.48
CA ARG A 5 2.03 -12.59 16.86
C ARG A 5 0.79 -13.26 16.27
N ILE A 6 -0.37 -12.76 16.66
CA ILE A 6 -1.66 -13.08 16.06
C ILE A 6 -2.28 -11.77 15.58
N GLU A 7 -2.83 -11.78 14.37
CA GLU A 7 -3.59 -10.64 13.83
C GLU A 7 -5.07 -10.96 13.87
N THR A 8 -5.83 -10.12 14.56
CA THR A 8 -7.29 -10.22 14.61
C THR A 8 -7.91 -8.83 14.61
N THR A 9 -9.20 -8.74 14.32
CA THR A 9 -9.96 -7.49 14.32
C THR A 9 -10.83 -7.44 15.57
N VAL A 10 -10.83 -6.30 16.25
CA VAL A 10 -11.74 -6.06 17.37
C VAL A 10 -13.17 -6.01 16.82
N LYS A 11 -14.07 -6.80 17.40
CA LYS A 11 -15.49 -6.85 17.03
C LYS A 11 -16.21 -5.58 17.49
N ASP A 12 -17.42 -5.36 16.98
CA ASP A 12 -18.23 -4.17 17.30
C ASP A 12 -18.56 -4.06 18.80
N ASP A 13 -18.65 -5.20 19.49
CA ASP A 13 -18.84 -5.30 20.94
C ASP A 13 -17.59 -4.92 21.76
N ARG A 14 -16.52 -4.49 21.09
CA ARG A 14 -15.21 -4.12 21.67
C ARG A 14 -14.51 -5.29 22.36
N THR A 15 -14.87 -6.52 22.02
CA THR A 15 -14.24 -7.73 22.54
C THR A 15 -13.21 -8.28 21.56
N LEU A 16 -12.15 -8.88 22.11
CA LEU A 16 -11.12 -9.59 21.38
C LEU A 16 -10.91 -10.97 22.02
N THR A 17 -11.15 -12.03 21.25
CA THR A 17 -10.97 -13.41 21.67
C THR A 17 -9.71 -13.96 21.01
N LEU A 18 -8.77 -14.48 21.81
CA LEU A 18 -7.58 -15.17 21.35
C LEU A 18 -7.77 -16.68 21.53
N GLU A 19 -7.63 -17.44 20.45
CA GLU A 19 -7.83 -18.89 20.44
C GLU A 19 -6.58 -19.60 19.91
N ASN A 20 -6.42 -20.88 20.28
CA ASN A 20 -5.31 -21.74 19.84
C ASN A 20 -3.91 -21.14 20.10
N LEU A 21 -3.73 -20.52 21.27
CA LEU A 21 -2.42 -20.00 21.66
C LEU A 21 -1.43 -21.15 21.90
N PRO A 22 -0.16 -21.02 21.48
CA PRO A 22 0.87 -22.05 21.66
C PRO A 22 1.47 -22.04 23.07
N PHE A 23 0.62 -21.88 24.10
CA PHE A 23 1.02 -21.84 25.50
C PHE A 23 0.39 -22.99 26.26
N THR A 24 1.05 -23.41 27.32
CA THR A 24 0.58 -24.48 28.19
C THR A 24 -0.33 -23.97 29.30
N SER A 25 -1.14 -24.87 29.89
CA SER A 25 -2.01 -24.50 31.01
C SER A 25 -1.19 -24.04 32.21
N GLY A 26 -1.54 -22.88 32.77
CA GLY A 26 -0.86 -22.28 33.92
C GLY A 26 0.37 -21.43 33.58
N GLU A 27 0.72 -21.33 32.30
CA GLU A 27 1.80 -20.48 31.83
C GLU A 27 1.41 -18.99 31.95
N GLN A 28 2.26 -18.20 32.62
CA GLN A 28 2.04 -16.76 32.74
C GLN A 28 2.45 -16.07 31.43
N VAL A 29 1.52 -15.30 30.86
CA VAL A 29 1.73 -14.58 29.61
C VAL A 29 1.40 -13.09 29.76
N GLU A 30 2.10 -12.25 29.01
CA GLU A 30 1.82 -10.82 28.86
C GLU A 30 1.16 -10.57 27.50
N VAL A 31 0.11 -9.75 27.47
CA VAL A 31 -0.62 -9.41 26.24
C VAL A 31 -0.40 -7.95 25.90
N ILE A 32 0.13 -7.69 24.70
CA ILE A 32 0.35 -6.33 24.17
C ILE A 32 -0.59 -6.13 22.97
N ILE A 33 -1.46 -5.12 23.05
CA ILE A 33 -2.37 -4.75 21.97
C ILE A 33 -1.80 -3.54 21.21
N LEU A 34 -1.54 -3.72 19.92
CA LEU A 34 -1.05 -2.67 19.03
C LEU A 34 -2.15 -2.29 18.03
N SER A 35 -2.66 -1.06 18.11
CA SER A 35 -3.53 -0.52 17.08
C SER A 35 -2.77 -0.40 15.77
N ARG A 36 -3.29 -1.01 14.71
CA ARG A 36 -2.76 -0.88 13.35
C ARG A 36 -3.73 0.01 12.58
N PRO A 37 -3.25 1.03 11.85
CA PRO A 37 -4.11 1.71 10.89
C PRO A 37 -4.66 0.64 9.94
N ARG A 38 -5.96 0.68 9.66
CA ARG A 38 -6.56 -0.14 8.61
C ARG A 38 -5.67 0.06 7.39
N LYS A 39 -5.03 -1.00 6.91
CA LYS A 39 -4.42 -0.95 5.58
C LYS A 39 -5.57 -0.56 4.68
N ILE A 40 -5.57 0.68 4.21
CA ILE A 40 -6.40 1.09 3.09
C ILE A 40 -6.01 0.05 2.07
N SER A 41 -6.94 -0.87 1.79
CA SER A 41 -6.76 -1.85 0.74
C SER A 41 -6.22 -1.06 -0.44
N GLU A 42 -5.22 -1.57 -1.12
CA GLU A 42 -4.58 -0.94 -2.29
C GLU A 42 -5.54 -0.79 -3.49
N GLN A 43 -6.85 -0.74 -3.22
CA GLN A 43 -7.88 -0.23 -4.07
C GLN A 43 -7.36 1.07 -4.66
N ASN A 44 -6.96 0.92 -5.92
CA ASN A 44 -6.47 1.96 -6.79
C ASN A 44 -5.03 2.46 -6.63
N LYS A 45 -4.06 1.60 -6.31
CA LYS A 45 -2.65 1.96 -6.57
C LYS A 45 -2.38 2.35 -8.03
N TYR A 46 -3.15 1.80 -8.97
CA TYR A 46 -2.99 2.07 -10.40
C TYR A 46 -4.37 2.22 -11.08
N PRO A 47 -5.02 3.40 -10.97
CA PRO A 47 -6.36 3.64 -11.52
C PRO A 47 -6.48 3.43 -13.01
N PHE A 48 -5.39 3.64 -13.74
CA PHE A 48 -5.36 3.52 -15.20
C PHE A 48 -4.78 2.18 -15.68
N ARG A 49 -4.50 1.23 -14.79
CA ARG A 49 -4.02 -0.10 -15.21
C ARG A 49 -5.12 -0.80 -16.02
N GLY A 50 -4.80 -1.14 -17.27
CA GLY A 50 -5.74 -1.80 -18.19
C GLY A 50 -6.56 -0.84 -19.06
N PHE A 51 -6.45 0.48 -18.83
CA PHE A 51 -6.98 1.47 -19.77
C PHE A 51 -6.00 1.64 -20.93
N PRO A 52 -6.46 1.62 -22.19
CA PRO A 52 -5.62 1.88 -23.34
C PRO A 52 -5.16 3.35 -23.32
N VAL A 53 -3.85 3.56 -23.46
CA VAL A 53 -3.29 4.89 -23.68
C VAL A 53 -3.10 5.06 -25.18
N GLN A 54 -3.73 6.09 -25.75
CA GLN A 54 -3.54 6.45 -27.15
C GLN A 54 -2.56 7.62 -27.22
N TYR A 55 -1.45 7.41 -27.92
CA TYR A 55 -0.56 8.50 -28.30
C TYR A 55 -1.05 9.07 -29.62
N ILE A 56 -1.39 10.34 -29.61
CA ILE A 56 -1.69 11.10 -30.83
C ILE A 56 -0.33 11.53 -31.36
N GLU A 57 0.02 11.06 -32.56
CA GLU A 57 1.19 11.55 -33.30
C GLU A 57 2.50 11.56 -32.47
N PRO A 58 2.90 10.43 -31.84
CA PRO A 58 3.98 10.40 -30.85
C PRO A 58 5.36 10.77 -31.39
N THR A 59 5.52 10.76 -32.72
CA THR A 59 6.78 11.00 -33.42
C THR A 59 6.69 12.19 -34.36
N GLU A 60 5.60 12.95 -34.35
CA GLU A 60 5.56 14.19 -35.12
C GLU A 60 6.67 15.13 -34.60
N PRO A 61 7.41 15.79 -35.50
CA PRO A 61 8.41 16.76 -35.10
C PRO A 61 7.74 17.83 -34.24
N ILE A 62 8.30 18.10 -33.06
CA ILE A 62 7.95 19.35 -32.37
C ILE A 62 8.38 20.52 -33.26
N ALA A 63 7.64 21.62 -33.22
CA ALA A 63 7.93 22.79 -34.04
C ALA A 63 9.40 23.20 -33.82
N GLN A 64 10.10 23.59 -34.89
CA GLN A 64 11.53 23.90 -34.81
C GLN A 64 11.81 25.03 -33.79
N GLU A 65 10.82 25.91 -33.62
CA GLU A 65 10.80 27.03 -32.70
C GLU A 65 10.74 26.61 -31.22
N ASP A 66 10.19 25.42 -30.93
CA ASP A 66 10.07 24.85 -29.58
C ASP A 66 11.35 24.13 -29.12
N TRP A 67 12.33 23.95 -30.01
CA TRP A 67 13.64 23.45 -29.65
C TRP A 67 14.51 24.57 -29.09
N GLU A 68 14.73 24.58 -27.77
CA GLU A 68 15.69 25.51 -27.14
C GLU A 68 17.10 25.41 -27.75
N ALA A 69 17.48 24.22 -28.23
CA ALA A 69 18.75 24.00 -28.93
C ALA A 69 18.85 24.72 -30.30
N ALA A 70 17.72 25.02 -30.94
CA ALA A 70 17.68 25.76 -32.21
C ALA A 70 17.78 27.28 -32.03
N GLN A 71 17.58 27.79 -30.81
CA GLN A 71 17.64 29.22 -30.48
C GLN A 71 19.08 29.73 -30.29
N GLY A 72 20.08 28.86 -30.42
CA GLY A 72 21.50 29.15 -30.23
C GLY A 72 22.34 29.15 -31.52
N LEU A 73 21.77 29.50 -32.67
CA LEU A 73 22.58 29.73 -33.88
C LEU A 73 23.09 31.19 -33.88
N CYS A 74 24.42 31.28 -33.78
CA CYS A 74 25.26 32.49 -33.89
C CYS A 74 24.93 33.39 -35.10
#